data_AF-A0A2G6KQS6-F1
#
_entry.id   AF-A0A2G6KQS6-F1
#
_cell.length_a   1.000
_cell.length_b   1.000
_cell.length_c   1.000
_cell.angle_alpha   90.00
_cell.angle_beta   90.00
_cell.angle_gamma   90.00
#
_symmetry.space_group_name_H-M   'P 1'
#
loop_
_entity.id
_entity.type
_entity.pdbx_description
1 polymer ?
#
loop_
_entity_poly.entity_id
_entity_poly.type
_entity_poly.pdbx_seq_one_letter_code
_entity_poly.pdbx_strand_id
1 'polypeptide(L)'
;MNNIMRRYFSIFFLVVSIVSAGFAPTSSAKTASKALDITVNGLDSEMQDNVLAHIGKVKAKELKNQATLGKRLSKGVRAGLSAMGYFSPTLSWSAQDGNIVINVDAGKPTKVTASDIKLVGDGAEEDSLQALTKVDIWQTGAIFNSDTYDSAKSALMSAARAQGYLTAVYSKREVIVDPNTYSARIALTFETGPLFHFGKLTLGENRIDDPYLEAAADWPKQTVVSTGKLSEVQQNLLGTGYFSSVLLDQELDRDEALVDVNAEFAMKKKHIVTAGIGYGTDTGPRVKLRWIRPWLNSLGHSLQADAYVSAIGNSIGLRYKIPTLRGDGAYWEINSLYETKKVKDTDSKTFSTSAAFVSALPWGWKGSAYLKYLTEEFTQGKKEGKSQLLMPGVSATKKRSDDTMNPTHGYKYTVLLDAASKAAASDANFFRLHTTARWLKSWGRSSVLTGLELGGFYFYENTTLDDIPASMRFFAGGDNSIRGYSYQSISPRDENGDLSGGQYLLTTRLEYRYQFLEKWRASVFVDAGNAFGDQSEDLFYGPGIGVAWLSPVGPIRIDLGVAASDDNSIELHIGLGPEL
;
A
#
# COMPACT_ATOMS: atom_id res chain seq x y z
N MET A 1 50.25 -15.62 -9.92
CA MET A 1 48.99 -15.61 -10.68
C MET A 1 48.44 -14.18 -10.63
N ASN A 2 48.44 -13.55 -11.80
CA ASN A 2 47.85 -12.29 -12.29
C ASN A 2 47.22 -11.32 -11.27
N ASN A 3 47.69 -10.06 -11.19
CA ASN A 3 47.32 -8.96 -12.11
C ASN A 3 45.82 -8.91 -12.38
N ILE A 4 45.10 -8.09 -11.61
CA ILE A 4 43.94 -7.24 -11.96
C ILE A 4 43.35 -6.80 -10.61
N MET A 5 43.57 -5.53 -10.25
CA MET A 5 42.87 -4.72 -9.22
C MET A 5 43.82 -3.67 -8.60
N ARG A 6 44.55 -2.95 -9.44
CA ARG A 6 45.31 -1.75 -9.02
C ARG A 6 45.22 -0.68 -10.09
N ARG A 7 44.01 -0.11 -10.20
CA ARG A 7 43.55 1.09 -10.93
C ARG A 7 42.06 1.11 -10.57
N TYR A 8 41.54 2.02 -9.75
CA TYR A 8 41.37 3.43 -10.05
C TYR A 8 41.30 4.23 -8.75
N PHE A 9 42.36 4.98 -8.45
CA PHE A 9 42.29 6.12 -7.53
C PHE A 9 43.08 7.25 -8.18
N SER A 10 42.34 8.33 -8.44
CA SER A 10 42.77 9.71 -8.23
C SER A 10 43.55 10.49 -9.31
N ILE A 11 42.98 11.68 -9.54
CA ILE A 11 43.57 13.01 -9.81
C ILE A 11 43.42 13.52 -11.25
N PHE A 12 42.53 14.49 -11.53
CA PHE A 12 42.53 15.95 -11.22
C PHE A 12 43.33 16.78 -12.26
N PHE A 13 42.61 17.63 -13.01
CA PHE A 13 43.01 18.90 -13.66
C PHE A 13 44.13 18.89 -14.73
N LEU A 14 44.25 19.78 -15.74
CA LEU A 14 43.44 20.82 -16.42
C LEU A 14 44.39 21.45 -17.49
N VAL A 15 43.88 21.78 -18.68
CA VAL A 15 44.44 22.66 -19.77
C VAL A 15 45.76 22.28 -20.47
N VAL A 16 45.75 22.15 -21.81
CA VAL A 16 46.43 23.02 -22.82
C VAL A 16 45.95 22.61 -24.22
N SER A 17 45.75 23.62 -25.06
CA SER A 17 45.07 23.62 -26.36
C SER A 17 45.95 23.24 -27.56
N ILE A 18 45.27 22.87 -28.66
CA ILE A 18 45.64 23.02 -30.10
C ILE A 18 46.63 21.99 -30.70
N VAL A 19 46.14 21.18 -31.66
CA VAL A 19 46.52 21.14 -33.10
C VAL A 19 46.06 19.81 -33.75
N SER A 20 45.06 19.95 -34.62
CA SER A 20 44.78 19.25 -35.90
C SER A 20 44.64 17.72 -36.05
N ALA A 21 43.56 17.41 -36.78
CA ALA A 21 43.39 16.34 -37.79
C ALA A 21 43.32 14.90 -37.27
N GLY A 22 42.30 14.11 -37.54
CA GLY A 22 41.09 14.30 -38.35
C GLY A 22 40.49 12.91 -38.54
N PHE A 23 39.19 12.75 -38.33
CA PHE A 23 38.35 11.72 -38.94
C PHE A 23 36.91 12.07 -38.56
N ALA A 24 36.17 12.64 -39.51
CA ALA A 24 34.77 12.97 -39.36
C ALA A 24 33.92 11.72 -39.64
N PRO A 25 33.01 11.31 -38.73
CA PRO A 25 31.80 10.64 -39.14
C PRO A 25 30.82 11.71 -39.63
N THR A 26 30.41 11.61 -40.88
CA THR A 26 29.35 12.42 -41.49
C THR A 26 28.02 12.16 -40.76
N SER A 27 27.71 12.97 -39.75
CA SER A 27 26.33 13.12 -39.30
C SER A 27 25.67 14.15 -40.21
N SER A 28 24.74 13.67 -41.04
CA SER A 28 23.84 14.55 -41.78
C SER A 28 22.90 15.18 -40.75
N ALA A 29 23.28 16.35 -40.23
CA ALA A 29 22.42 17.18 -39.40
C ALA A 29 21.26 17.66 -40.28
N LYS A 30 20.12 16.96 -40.21
CA LYS A 30 18.84 17.51 -40.64
C LYS A 30 18.63 18.81 -39.88
N THR A 31 18.77 19.94 -40.58
CA THR A 31 18.45 21.26 -40.09
C THR A 31 17.02 21.24 -39.56
N ALA A 32 16.84 21.25 -38.24
CA ALA A 32 15.54 21.46 -37.63
C ALA A 32 15.12 22.90 -38.00
N SER A 33 14.22 23.04 -38.97
CA SER A 33 13.68 24.34 -39.35
C SER A 33 13.03 24.97 -38.12
N LYS A 34 13.49 26.15 -37.70
CA LYS A 34 12.90 26.94 -36.62
C LYS A 34 11.38 27.05 -36.86
N ALA A 35 10.59 26.68 -35.85
CA ALA A 35 9.14 26.87 -35.90
C ALA A 35 8.85 28.37 -35.83
N LEU A 36 7.81 28.81 -36.54
CA LEU A 36 7.36 30.20 -36.53
C LEU A 36 6.45 30.41 -35.32
N ASP A 37 6.54 31.60 -34.71
CA ASP A 37 5.60 31.98 -33.64
C ASP A 37 4.27 32.39 -34.26
N ILE A 38 3.18 31.96 -33.63
CA ILE A 38 1.80 32.21 -34.08
C ILE A 38 1.09 33.03 -33.01
N THR A 39 0.54 34.16 -33.40
CA THR A 39 -0.28 35.02 -32.53
C THR A 39 -1.72 35.00 -33.04
N VAL A 40 -2.67 34.75 -32.14
CA VAL A 40 -4.10 34.72 -32.46
C VAL A 40 -4.77 35.87 -31.71
N ASN A 41 -5.44 36.76 -32.45
CA ASN A 41 -6.14 37.93 -31.90
C ASN A 41 -7.66 37.79 -32.11
N GLY A 42 -8.44 38.45 -31.25
CA GLY A 42 -9.90 38.52 -31.36
C GLY A 42 -10.67 37.40 -30.65
N LEU A 43 -9.95 36.56 -29.88
CA LEU A 43 -10.48 35.45 -29.09
C LEU A 43 -10.07 35.63 -27.61
N ASP A 44 -10.81 35.02 -26.67
CA ASP A 44 -10.34 34.92 -25.28
C ASP A 44 -9.19 33.91 -25.14
N SER A 45 -8.58 33.85 -23.95
CA SER A 45 -7.40 33.00 -23.71
C SER A 45 -7.66 31.52 -23.95
N GLU A 46 -8.85 31.01 -23.59
CA GLU A 46 -9.19 29.60 -23.73
C GLU A 46 -9.37 29.21 -25.21
N MET A 47 -10.07 30.06 -25.97
CA MET A 47 -10.23 29.89 -27.42
C MET A 47 -8.91 30.02 -28.16
N GLN A 48 -8.03 30.94 -27.74
CA GLN A 48 -6.69 31.08 -28.32
C GLN A 48 -5.88 29.80 -28.15
N ASP A 49 -5.82 29.26 -26.93
CA ASP A 49 -5.07 28.04 -26.61
C ASP A 49 -5.59 26.84 -27.42
N ASN A 50 -6.93 26.69 -27.51
CA ASN A 50 -7.52 25.58 -28.25
C ASN A 50 -7.27 25.69 -29.77
N VAL A 51 -7.36 26.89 -30.33
CA VAL A 51 -7.03 27.16 -31.74
C VAL A 51 -5.54 26.88 -32.03
N LEU A 52 -4.64 27.32 -31.15
CA LEU A 52 -3.19 27.08 -31.30
C LEU A 52 -2.86 25.58 -31.24
N ALA A 53 -3.51 24.83 -30.34
CA ALA A 53 -3.36 23.39 -30.26
C ALA A 53 -3.76 22.68 -31.57
N HIS A 54 -4.88 23.09 -32.18
CA HIS A 54 -5.39 22.52 -33.43
C HIS A 54 -4.59 22.93 -34.68
N ILE A 55 -3.99 24.13 -34.69
CA ILE A 55 -3.10 24.58 -35.77
C ILE A 55 -1.76 23.84 -35.69
N GLY A 56 -1.24 23.64 -34.48
CA GLY A 56 0.06 23.02 -34.20
C GLY A 56 1.24 23.85 -34.72
N LYS A 57 2.44 23.25 -34.72
CA LYS A 57 3.66 23.94 -35.15
C LYS A 57 3.66 24.18 -36.67
N VAL A 58 4.03 25.39 -37.10
CA VAL A 58 4.23 25.76 -38.51
C VAL A 58 5.71 25.97 -38.79
N LYS A 59 6.24 25.34 -39.85
CA LYS A 59 7.65 25.45 -40.23
C LYS A 59 7.87 26.60 -41.22
N ALA A 60 9.02 27.26 -41.15
CA ALA A 60 9.39 28.35 -42.07
C ALA A 60 9.22 28.03 -43.57
N LYS A 61 9.44 26.76 -43.97
CA LYS A 61 9.26 26.31 -45.35
C LYS A 61 7.81 26.35 -45.86
N GLU A 62 6.84 26.32 -44.95
CA GLU A 62 5.41 26.30 -45.28
C GLU A 62 4.93 27.70 -45.74
N LEU A 63 5.64 28.77 -45.36
CA LEU A 63 5.37 30.14 -45.86
C LEU A 63 5.56 30.26 -47.38
N LYS A 64 6.34 29.37 -48.01
CA LYS A 64 6.56 29.36 -49.46
C LYS A 64 5.29 29.01 -50.25
N ASN A 65 4.31 28.37 -49.61
CA ASN A 65 3.01 28.05 -50.22
C ASN A 65 1.87 28.59 -49.34
N GLN A 66 1.65 29.90 -49.46
CA GLN A 66 0.65 30.63 -48.67
C GLN A 66 -0.77 30.08 -48.85
N ALA A 67 -1.13 29.56 -50.02
CA ALA A 67 -2.46 28.99 -50.26
C ALA A 67 -2.70 27.72 -49.44
N THR A 68 -1.73 26.79 -49.42
CA THR A 68 -1.82 25.56 -48.61
C THR A 68 -1.75 25.87 -47.12
N LEU A 69 -0.87 26.79 -46.71
CA LEU A 69 -0.77 27.23 -45.33
C LEU A 69 -2.07 27.89 -44.86
N GLY A 70 -2.65 28.80 -45.64
CA GLY A 70 -3.91 29.46 -45.33
C GLY A 70 -5.07 28.47 -45.17
N LYS A 71 -5.16 27.44 -46.02
CA LYS A 71 -6.14 26.35 -45.86
C LYS A 71 -5.94 25.57 -44.57
N ARG A 72 -4.70 25.26 -44.19
CA ARG A 72 -4.36 24.57 -42.94
C ARG A 72 -4.71 25.43 -41.72
N LEU A 73 -4.31 26.70 -41.70
CA LEU A 73 -4.63 27.63 -40.63
C LEU A 73 -6.14 27.79 -40.47
N SER A 74 -6.86 28.00 -41.58
CA SER A 74 -8.33 28.09 -41.58
C SER A 74 -8.99 26.81 -41.05
N LYS A 75 -8.49 25.64 -41.44
CA LYS A 75 -8.97 24.35 -40.91
C LYS A 75 -8.70 24.21 -39.40
N GLY A 76 -7.52 24.62 -38.93
CA GLY A 76 -7.16 24.57 -37.51
C GLY A 76 -7.99 25.51 -36.65
N VAL A 77 -8.17 26.77 -37.10
CA VAL A 77 -9.03 27.76 -36.45
C VAL A 77 -10.47 27.26 -36.38
N ARG A 78 -11.02 26.79 -37.50
CA ARG A 78 -12.40 26.25 -37.54
C ARG A 78 -12.55 25.03 -36.63
N ALA A 79 -11.58 24.12 -36.59
CA ALA A 79 -11.63 22.95 -35.72
C ALA A 79 -11.62 23.35 -34.23
N GLY A 80 -10.66 24.18 -33.80
CA GLY A 80 -10.55 24.62 -32.41
C GLY A 80 -11.77 25.42 -31.94
N LEU A 81 -12.31 26.29 -32.81
CA LEU A 81 -13.50 27.06 -32.48
C LEU A 81 -14.79 26.23 -32.53
N SER A 82 -14.90 25.28 -33.47
CA SER A 82 -16.06 24.39 -33.54
C SER A 82 -16.19 23.51 -32.31
N ALA A 83 -15.06 23.10 -31.72
CA ALA A 83 -15.04 22.35 -30.46
C ALA A 83 -15.69 23.14 -29.31
N MET A 84 -15.55 24.47 -29.37
CA MET A 84 -16.07 25.41 -28.37
C MET A 84 -17.44 26.01 -28.72
N GLY A 85 -18.05 25.56 -29.82
CA GLY A 85 -19.40 25.99 -30.22
C GLY A 85 -19.48 27.06 -31.29
N TYR A 86 -18.37 27.43 -31.91
CA TYR A 86 -18.30 28.49 -32.91
C TYR A 86 -18.04 27.89 -34.29
N PHE A 87 -19.10 27.71 -35.08
CA PHE A 87 -19.06 26.99 -36.36
C PHE A 87 -18.92 27.90 -37.59
N SER A 88 -19.11 29.21 -37.41
CA SER A 88 -19.03 30.21 -38.48
C SER A 88 -17.98 31.29 -38.22
N PRO A 89 -16.73 30.95 -37.84
CA PRO A 89 -15.71 31.97 -37.61
C PRO A 89 -15.24 32.56 -38.95
N THR A 90 -14.99 33.87 -38.93
CA THR A 90 -14.27 34.55 -40.01
C THR A 90 -12.85 34.82 -39.57
N LEU A 91 -11.89 34.69 -40.49
CA LEU A 91 -10.48 34.89 -40.17
C LEU A 91 -9.75 35.58 -41.30
N SER A 92 -8.77 36.38 -40.92
CA SER A 92 -7.72 36.89 -41.79
C SER A 92 -6.37 36.55 -41.17
N TRP A 93 -5.37 36.34 -42.01
CA TRP A 93 -4.02 36.05 -41.51
C TRP A 93 -2.98 36.77 -42.36
N SER A 94 -1.85 37.08 -41.73
CA SER A 94 -0.68 37.66 -42.40
C SER A 94 0.60 37.09 -41.80
N ALA A 95 1.69 37.15 -42.56
CA ALA A 95 3.02 36.81 -42.08
C ALA A 95 3.88 38.07 -42.09
N GLN A 96 4.37 38.49 -40.91
CA GLN A 96 5.23 39.66 -40.73
C GLN A 96 6.47 39.24 -39.93
N ASP A 97 7.68 39.57 -40.42
CA ASP A 97 8.97 39.34 -39.76
C ASP A 97 9.22 37.92 -39.20
N GLY A 98 8.66 36.90 -39.87
CA GLY A 98 8.79 35.51 -39.43
C GLY A 98 7.77 35.05 -38.39
N ASN A 99 6.76 35.87 -38.08
CA ASN A 99 5.62 35.53 -37.23
C ASN A 99 4.32 35.46 -38.05
N ILE A 100 3.41 34.57 -37.65
CA ILE A 100 2.07 34.44 -38.25
C ILE A 100 1.08 35.11 -37.31
N VAL A 101 0.39 36.14 -37.80
CA VAL A 101 -0.69 36.81 -37.07
C VAL A 101 -2.02 36.40 -37.68
N ILE A 102 -2.90 35.83 -36.86
CA ILE A 102 -4.24 35.39 -37.23
C ILE A 102 -5.25 36.24 -36.47
N ASN A 103 -6.02 37.05 -37.19
CA ASN A 103 -7.13 37.80 -36.60
C ASN A 103 -8.41 37.01 -36.86
N VAL A 104 -9.08 36.61 -35.79
CA VAL A 104 -10.28 35.77 -35.84
C VAL A 104 -11.45 36.52 -35.21
N ASP A 105 -12.59 36.50 -35.89
CA ASP A 105 -13.89 36.79 -35.29
C ASP A 105 -14.61 35.45 -35.17
N ALA A 106 -14.83 35.00 -33.94
CA ALA A 106 -15.50 33.74 -33.64
C ALA A 106 -16.95 33.71 -34.14
N GLY A 107 -17.58 34.88 -34.32
CA GLY A 107 -18.99 35.01 -34.61
C GLY A 107 -19.87 34.67 -33.40
N LYS A 108 -21.14 34.37 -33.64
CA LYS A 108 -22.07 33.99 -32.57
C LYS A 108 -21.89 32.50 -32.20
N PRO A 109 -22.00 32.14 -30.91
CA PRO A 109 -22.00 30.75 -30.50
C PRO A 109 -23.25 30.05 -31.00
N THR A 110 -23.08 28.81 -31.47
CA THR A 110 -24.20 27.93 -31.82
C THR A 110 -24.93 27.52 -30.55
N LYS A 111 -26.25 27.71 -30.52
CA LYS A 111 -27.11 27.32 -29.39
C LYS A 111 -27.94 26.09 -29.72
N VAL A 112 -28.17 25.24 -28.72
CA VAL A 112 -29.12 24.14 -28.82
C VAL A 112 -30.54 24.73 -28.92
N THR A 113 -31.19 24.55 -30.06
CA THR A 113 -32.55 25.09 -30.30
C THR A 113 -33.64 24.02 -30.20
N ALA A 114 -33.26 22.75 -30.30
CA ALA A 114 -34.13 21.61 -30.04
C ALA A 114 -33.31 20.44 -29.49
N SER A 115 -33.86 19.72 -28.53
CA SER A 115 -33.24 18.52 -27.95
C SER A 115 -34.29 17.44 -27.71
N ASP A 116 -34.05 16.25 -28.25
CA ASP A 116 -34.84 15.03 -28.03
C ASP A 116 -33.89 13.98 -27.44
N ILE A 117 -33.89 13.84 -26.11
CA ILE A 117 -33.06 12.88 -25.39
C ILE A 117 -34.00 11.85 -24.78
N LYS A 118 -33.82 10.60 -25.17
CA LYS A 118 -34.63 9.48 -24.69
C LYS A 118 -33.75 8.47 -24.00
N LEU A 119 -34.17 8.09 -22.80
CA LEU A 119 -33.65 6.95 -22.06
C LEU A 119 -34.69 5.84 -22.15
N VAL A 120 -34.29 4.67 -22.66
CA VAL A 120 -35.20 3.54 -22.94
C VAL A 120 -34.57 2.25 -22.43
N GLY A 121 -35.40 1.30 -21.99
CA GLY A 121 -34.96 0.01 -21.43
C GLY A 121 -35.14 -0.03 -19.90
N ASP A 122 -34.61 -1.08 -19.27
CA ASP A 122 -34.84 -1.33 -17.83
C ASP A 122 -34.27 -0.24 -16.92
N GLY A 123 -33.27 0.52 -17.38
CA GLY A 123 -32.72 1.66 -16.67
C GLY A 123 -33.42 2.99 -16.96
N ALA A 124 -34.56 2.98 -17.64
CA ALA A 124 -35.29 4.20 -17.97
C ALA A 124 -35.74 4.99 -16.74
N GLU A 125 -36.12 4.32 -15.65
CA GLU A 125 -36.61 4.99 -14.43
C GLU A 125 -35.52 5.17 -13.37
N GLU A 126 -34.27 4.85 -13.69
CA GLU A 126 -33.16 4.95 -12.75
C GLU A 126 -32.76 6.41 -12.55
N ASP A 127 -32.99 6.94 -11.34
CA ASP A 127 -32.80 8.36 -10.98
C ASP A 127 -31.41 8.88 -11.36
N SER A 128 -30.39 8.04 -11.13
CA SER A 128 -29.00 8.39 -11.40
C SER A 128 -28.69 8.54 -12.90
N LEU A 129 -29.33 7.74 -13.77
CA LEU A 129 -29.21 7.86 -15.23
C LEU A 129 -30.09 9.00 -15.76
N GLN A 130 -31.29 9.17 -15.19
CA GLN A 130 -32.20 10.28 -15.50
C GLN A 130 -31.60 11.65 -15.15
N ALA A 131 -30.81 11.75 -14.09
CA ALA A 131 -30.09 12.98 -13.77
C ALA A 131 -29.09 13.35 -14.88
N LEU A 132 -28.41 12.35 -15.45
CA LEU A 132 -27.45 12.55 -16.53
C LEU A 132 -28.12 12.94 -17.86
N THR A 133 -29.41 12.63 -18.07
CA THR A 133 -30.19 13.12 -19.23
C THR A 133 -30.60 14.58 -19.14
N LYS A 134 -30.48 15.18 -17.96
CA LYS A 134 -30.94 16.55 -17.69
C LYS A 134 -29.79 17.57 -17.62
N VAL A 135 -28.57 17.17 -17.95
CA VAL A 135 -27.40 18.08 -17.95
C VAL A 135 -27.56 19.22 -18.96
N ASP A 136 -27.08 20.41 -18.59
CA ASP A 136 -27.29 21.66 -19.34
C ASP A 136 -26.88 21.56 -20.81
N ILE A 137 -25.79 20.86 -21.12
CA ILE A 137 -25.27 20.73 -22.49
C ILE A 137 -26.27 20.07 -23.46
N TRP A 138 -27.24 19.32 -22.93
CA TRP A 138 -28.29 18.72 -23.72
C TRP A 138 -29.59 19.51 -23.72
N GLN A 139 -29.68 20.62 -22.96
CA GLN A 139 -30.91 21.40 -22.84
C GLN A 139 -30.99 22.51 -23.89
N THR A 140 -32.23 22.90 -24.20
CA THR A 140 -32.48 24.02 -25.11
C THR A 140 -31.97 25.32 -24.49
N GLY A 141 -31.28 26.14 -25.29
CA GLY A 141 -30.70 27.42 -24.88
C GLY A 141 -29.22 27.36 -24.53
N ALA A 142 -28.66 26.16 -24.27
CA ALA A 142 -27.24 25.97 -24.00
C ALA A 142 -26.37 26.27 -25.23
N ILE A 143 -25.13 26.71 -24.99
CA ILE A 143 -24.12 26.80 -26.04
C ILE A 143 -23.65 25.39 -26.36
N PHE A 144 -23.76 24.99 -27.63
CA PHE A 144 -23.31 23.67 -28.05
C PHE A 144 -21.78 23.63 -28.02
N ASN A 145 -21.21 22.63 -27.36
CA ASN A 145 -19.77 22.38 -27.30
C ASN A 145 -19.55 20.88 -27.52
N SER A 146 -18.74 20.50 -28.53
CA SER A 146 -18.64 19.09 -28.93
C SER A 146 -17.97 18.24 -27.86
N ASP A 147 -16.96 18.79 -27.18
CA ASP A 147 -16.17 18.06 -26.19
C ASP A 147 -17.00 17.78 -24.94
N THR A 148 -17.79 18.78 -24.52
CA THR A 148 -18.73 18.65 -23.40
C THR A 148 -19.86 17.69 -23.74
N TYR A 149 -20.38 17.74 -24.97
CA TYR A 149 -21.39 16.81 -25.47
C TYR A 149 -20.90 15.36 -25.46
N ASP A 150 -19.71 15.10 -26.01
CA ASP A 150 -19.12 13.76 -26.05
C ASP A 150 -18.72 13.26 -24.66
N SER A 151 -18.28 14.16 -23.77
CA SER A 151 -18.01 13.84 -22.36
C SER A 151 -19.28 13.44 -21.63
N ALA A 152 -20.38 14.19 -21.76
CA ALA A 152 -21.67 13.85 -21.18
C ALA A 152 -22.19 12.49 -21.71
N LYS A 153 -22.04 12.23 -23.01
CA LYS A 153 -22.43 10.98 -23.65
C LYS A 153 -21.64 9.79 -23.08
N SER A 154 -20.34 9.98 -22.90
CA SER A 154 -19.44 8.98 -22.31
C SER A 154 -19.73 8.76 -20.82
N ALA A 155 -20.12 9.80 -20.09
CA ALA A 155 -20.51 9.72 -18.69
C ALA A 155 -21.80 8.90 -18.51
N LEU A 156 -22.84 9.14 -19.32
CA LEU A 156 -24.07 8.35 -19.29
C LEU A 156 -23.83 6.86 -19.63
N MET A 157 -23.02 6.59 -20.67
CA MET A 157 -22.62 5.22 -21.02
C MET A 157 -21.86 4.53 -19.87
N SER A 158 -20.90 5.24 -19.28
CA SER A 158 -20.09 4.71 -18.18
C SER A 158 -20.92 4.45 -16.93
N ALA A 159 -21.85 5.35 -16.61
CA ALA A 159 -22.76 5.21 -15.47
C ALA A 159 -23.68 3.99 -15.64
N ALA A 160 -24.28 3.83 -16.82
CA ALA A 160 -25.14 2.68 -17.10
C ALA A 160 -24.36 1.35 -16.97
N ARG A 161 -23.18 1.26 -17.56
CA ARG A 161 -22.33 0.05 -17.44
C ARG A 161 -21.89 -0.22 -16.01
N ALA A 162 -21.56 0.82 -15.24
CA ALA A 162 -21.18 0.69 -13.84
C ALA A 162 -22.32 0.17 -12.96
N GLN A 163 -23.57 0.38 -13.37
CA GLN A 163 -24.78 -0.10 -12.70
C GLN A 163 -25.27 -1.46 -13.23
N GLY A 164 -24.54 -2.11 -14.15
CA GLY A 164 -24.90 -3.44 -14.65
C GLY A 164 -25.65 -3.45 -15.99
N TYR A 165 -25.85 -2.30 -16.64
CA TYR A 165 -26.44 -2.23 -17.99
C TYR A 165 -25.36 -2.45 -19.06
N LEU A 166 -24.92 -3.70 -19.24
CA LEU A 166 -23.72 -4.02 -20.02
C LEU A 166 -23.89 -3.92 -21.54
N THR A 167 -25.11 -4.09 -22.02
CA THR A 167 -25.46 -3.99 -23.45
C THR A 167 -25.91 -2.58 -23.85
N ALA A 168 -25.77 -1.60 -22.96
CA ALA A 168 -26.20 -0.23 -23.20
C ALA A 168 -25.57 0.36 -24.47
N VAL A 169 -26.41 1.00 -25.28
CA VAL A 169 -26.03 1.48 -26.62
C VAL A 169 -26.81 2.75 -26.98
N TYR A 170 -26.19 3.61 -27.80
CA TYR A 170 -26.90 4.70 -28.45
C TYR A 170 -27.50 4.20 -29.77
N SER A 171 -28.81 3.94 -29.80
CA SER A 171 -29.52 3.58 -31.05
C SER A 171 -29.73 4.80 -31.95
N LYS A 172 -29.76 6.00 -31.37
CA LYS A 172 -29.73 7.29 -32.10
C LYS A 172 -28.71 8.23 -31.49
N ARG A 173 -27.86 8.84 -32.34
CA ARG A 173 -26.79 9.78 -31.95
C ARG A 173 -26.55 10.84 -33.01
N GLU A 174 -27.47 11.78 -33.14
CA GLU A 174 -27.44 12.80 -34.18
C GLU A 174 -27.33 14.20 -33.57
N VAL A 175 -26.40 15.00 -34.12
CA VAL A 175 -26.34 16.43 -33.90
C VAL A 175 -26.31 17.11 -35.26
N ILE A 176 -27.31 17.95 -35.53
CA ILE A 176 -27.39 18.73 -36.75
C ILE A 176 -27.07 20.17 -36.38
N VAL A 177 -25.96 20.69 -36.88
CA VAL A 177 -25.53 22.08 -36.72
C VAL A 177 -25.82 22.85 -38.00
N ASP A 178 -26.55 23.95 -37.89
CA ASP A 178 -26.74 24.92 -38.97
C ASP A 178 -25.89 26.17 -38.67
N PRO A 179 -24.77 26.35 -39.39
CA PRO A 179 -23.88 27.48 -39.20
C PRO A 179 -24.48 28.85 -39.60
N ASN A 180 -25.54 28.87 -40.42
CA ASN A 180 -26.17 30.12 -40.86
C ASN A 180 -27.13 30.68 -39.80
N THR A 181 -27.82 29.80 -39.09
CA THR A 181 -28.78 30.17 -38.04
C THR A 181 -28.17 30.08 -36.63
N TYR A 182 -26.91 29.68 -36.51
CA TYR A 182 -26.21 29.44 -35.23
C TYR A 182 -27.01 28.49 -34.33
N SER A 183 -27.58 27.44 -34.92
CA SER A 183 -28.47 26.52 -34.23
C SER A 183 -27.95 25.08 -34.26
N ALA A 184 -28.15 24.36 -33.16
CA ALA A 184 -27.88 22.94 -33.04
C ALA A 184 -29.16 22.20 -32.62
N ARG A 185 -29.43 21.07 -33.27
CA ARG A 185 -30.50 20.15 -32.90
C ARG A 185 -29.91 18.83 -32.48
N ILE A 186 -30.20 18.39 -31.26
CA ILE A 186 -29.71 17.15 -30.68
C ILE A 186 -30.82 16.11 -30.70
N ALA A 187 -30.54 14.91 -31.19
CA ALA A 187 -31.41 13.76 -31.10
C ALA A 187 -30.61 12.55 -30.61
N LEU A 188 -30.86 12.14 -29.37
CA LEU A 188 -30.18 11.05 -28.68
C LEU A 188 -31.21 10.06 -28.15
N THR A 189 -31.06 8.80 -28.52
CA THR A 189 -31.79 7.69 -27.88
C THR A 189 -30.75 6.76 -27.29
N PHE A 190 -30.72 6.68 -25.96
CA PHE A 190 -29.87 5.79 -25.20
C PHE A 190 -30.70 4.62 -24.69
N GLU A 191 -30.39 3.43 -25.19
CA GLU A 191 -31.01 2.17 -24.79
C GLU A 191 -30.12 1.52 -23.75
N THR A 192 -30.62 1.36 -22.52
CA THR A 192 -29.87 0.73 -21.43
C THR A 192 -29.74 -0.78 -21.65
N GLY A 193 -30.73 -1.40 -22.31
CA GLY A 193 -30.90 -2.85 -22.30
C GLY A 193 -31.33 -3.34 -20.90
N PRO A 194 -31.28 -4.67 -20.68
CA PRO A 194 -31.63 -5.27 -19.39
C PRO A 194 -30.54 -5.05 -18.33
N LEU A 195 -30.94 -5.16 -17.07
CA LEU A 195 -30.01 -5.16 -15.94
C LEU A 195 -29.35 -6.54 -15.78
N PHE A 196 -28.02 -6.60 -15.89
CA PHE A 196 -27.30 -7.87 -15.77
C PHE A 196 -27.01 -8.24 -14.31
N HIS A 197 -27.21 -9.52 -14.01
CA HIS A 197 -26.84 -10.14 -12.73
C HIS A 197 -25.71 -11.14 -12.91
N PHE A 198 -24.95 -11.41 -11.84
CA PHE A 198 -23.97 -12.47 -11.90
C PHE A 198 -24.68 -13.83 -12.07
N GLY A 199 -24.20 -14.59 -13.04
CA GLY A 199 -24.60 -15.96 -13.31
C GLY A 199 -23.71 -16.94 -12.53
N LYS A 200 -23.29 -18.00 -13.22
CA LYS A 200 -22.48 -19.08 -12.66
C LYS A 200 -21.02 -18.67 -12.55
N LEU A 201 -20.41 -18.98 -11.40
CA LEU A 201 -18.96 -19.02 -11.25
C LEU A 201 -18.43 -20.39 -11.66
N THR A 202 -17.47 -20.43 -12.58
CA THR A 202 -16.71 -21.63 -12.90
C THR A 202 -15.28 -21.45 -12.43
N LEU A 203 -14.81 -22.36 -11.57
CA LEU A 203 -13.42 -22.39 -11.12
C LEU A 203 -12.60 -23.21 -12.12
N GLY A 204 -11.54 -22.63 -12.66
CA GLY A 204 -10.60 -23.31 -13.54
C GLY A 204 -9.78 -24.38 -12.80
N GLU A 205 -8.98 -25.13 -13.57
CA GLU A 205 -8.17 -26.22 -13.04
C GLU A 205 -7.28 -25.76 -11.89
N ASN A 206 -7.41 -26.41 -10.75
CA ASN A 206 -6.62 -26.10 -9.57
C ASN A 206 -6.44 -27.35 -8.68
N ARG A 207 -5.63 -27.23 -7.62
CA ARG A 207 -5.30 -28.36 -6.73
C ARG A 207 -5.95 -28.26 -5.35
N ILE A 208 -6.87 -27.33 -5.18
CA ILE A 208 -7.56 -27.03 -3.93
C ILE A 208 -9.03 -27.46 -4.10
N ASP A 209 -9.61 -28.05 -3.07
CA ASP A 209 -11.00 -28.47 -3.11
C ASP A 209 -11.92 -27.24 -3.20
N ASP A 210 -12.90 -27.32 -4.10
CA ASP A 210 -13.78 -26.22 -4.49
C ASP A 210 -14.50 -25.50 -3.33
N PRO A 211 -14.97 -26.15 -2.24
CA PRO A 211 -15.79 -25.48 -1.24
C PRO A 211 -15.16 -24.24 -0.59
N TYR A 212 -13.82 -24.21 -0.49
CA TYR A 212 -13.13 -23.04 0.06
C TYR A 212 -12.99 -21.91 -0.96
N LEU A 213 -12.75 -22.25 -2.22
CA LEU A 213 -12.64 -21.29 -3.31
C LEU A 213 -14.00 -20.71 -3.66
N GLU A 214 -15.04 -21.55 -3.67
CA GLU A 214 -16.44 -21.17 -3.79
C GLU A 214 -16.80 -20.20 -2.66
N ALA A 215 -16.57 -20.55 -1.40
CA ALA A 215 -16.89 -19.65 -0.28
C ALA A 215 -16.16 -18.29 -0.34
N ALA A 216 -14.95 -18.25 -0.91
CA ALA A 216 -14.19 -17.01 -1.09
C ALA A 216 -14.68 -16.17 -2.28
N ALA A 217 -15.31 -16.80 -3.26
CA ALA A 217 -15.72 -16.19 -4.52
C ALA A 217 -17.24 -16.11 -4.71
N ASP A 218 -18.04 -16.55 -3.74
CA ASP A 218 -19.50 -16.61 -3.85
C ASP A 218 -20.15 -15.22 -3.81
N TRP A 219 -21.34 -15.14 -4.42
CA TRP A 219 -22.21 -13.98 -4.39
C TRP A 219 -23.67 -14.41 -4.25
N PRO A 220 -24.49 -13.63 -3.51
CA PRO A 220 -25.92 -13.90 -3.44
C PRO A 220 -26.57 -13.97 -4.83
N LYS A 221 -27.59 -14.82 -4.98
CA LYS A 221 -28.40 -14.82 -6.21
C LYS A 221 -28.99 -13.42 -6.45
N GLN A 222 -29.09 -13.04 -7.72
CA GLN A 222 -29.59 -11.70 -8.14
C GLN A 222 -28.65 -10.56 -7.70
N THR A 223 -27.36 -10.83 -7.47
CA THR A 223 -26.38 -9.75 -7.31
C THR A 223 -26.14 -9.09 -8.66
N VAL A 224 -26.35 -7.77 -8.73
CA VAL A 224 -26.09 -6.97 -9.94
C VAL A 224 -24.59 -6.98 -10.26
N VAL A 225 -24.26 -7.10 -11.55
CA VAL A 225 -22.87 -7.12 -12.00
C VAL A 225 -22.21 -5.77 -11.73
N SER A 226 -21.05 -5.80 -11.07
CA SER A 226 -20.24 -4.60 -10.86
C SER A 226 -18.75 -4.93 -10.86
N THR A 227 -17.95 -3.97 -11.31
CA THR A 227 -16.49 -4.05 -11.25
C THR A 227 -15.97 -4.15 -9.82
N GLY A 228 -16.68 -3.52 -8.88
CA GLY A 228 -16.38 -3.61 -7.45
C GLY A 228 -16.48 -5.04 -6.93
N LYS A 229 -17.57 -5.76 -7.25
CA LYS A 229 -17.74 -7.14 -6.79
C LYS A 229 -16.74 -8.11 -7.42
N LEU A 230 -16.42 -7.95 -8.71
CA LEU A 230 -15.37 -8.73 -9.37
C LEU A 230 -14.01 -8.50 -8.72
N SER A 231 -13.66 -7.25 -8.40
CA SER A 231 -12.42 -6.93 -7.70
C SER A 231 -12.39 -7.54 -6.29
N GLU A 232 -13.52 -7.55 -5.58
CA GLU A 232 -13.63 -8.19 -4.26
C GLU A 232 -13.37 -9.70 -4.36
N VAL A 233 -14.03 -10.38 -5.31
CA VAL A 233 -13.84 -11.82 -5.57
C VAL A 233 -12.37 -12.12 -5.91
N GLN A 234 -11.77 -11.34 -6.81
CA GLN A 234 -10.36 -11.50 -7.17
C GLN A 234 -9.44 -11.32 -5.96
N GLN A 235 -9.70 -10.32 -5.11
CA GLN A 235 -8.93 -10.07 -3.90
C GLN A 235 -9.10 -11.18 -2.85
N ASN A 236 -10.31 -11.71 -2.67
CA ASN A 236 -10.57 -12.82 -1.76
C ASN A 236 -9.83 -14.09 -2.21
N LEU A 237 -9.91 -14.42 -3.50
CA LEU A 237 -9.20 -15.57 -4.10
C LEU A 237 -7.68 -15.42 -3.99
N LEU A 238 -7.12 -14.23 -4.25
CA LEU A 238 -5.69 -13.96 -4.01
C LEU A 238 -5.34 -14.00 -2.51
N GLY A 239 -6.25 -13.53 -1.66
CA GLY A 239 -6.13 -13.47 -0.21
C GLY A 239 -6.04 -14.84 0.46
N THR A 240 -6.52 -15.91 -0.20
CA THR A 240 -6.31 -17.31 0.21
C THR A 240 -4.82 -17.63 0.36
N GLY A 241 -3.99 -17.01 -0.49
CA GLY A 241 -2.56 -17.21 -0.54
C GLY A 241 -2.10 -18.38 -1.40
N TYR A 242 -3.00 -19.13 -2.05
CA TYR A 242 -2.64 -20.30 -2.90
C TYR A 242 -2.15 -19.90 -4.27
N PHE A 243 -2.66 -18.80 -4.81
CA PHE A 243 -2.43 -18.37 -6.19
C PHE A 243 -1.47 -17.18 -6.25
N SER A 244 -0.59 -17.17 -7.26
CA SER A 244 0.21 -16.01 -7.63
C SER A 244 -0.55 -15.05 -8.54
N SER A 245 -1.56 -15.53 -9.26
CA SER A 245 -2.44 -14.73 -10.10
C SER A 245 -3.83 -15.36 -10.17
N VAL A 246 -4.85 -14.51 -10.25
CA VAL A 246 -6.26 -14.86 -10.48
C VAL A 246 -6.75 -13.96 -11.61
N LEU A 247 -7.25 -14.55 -12.69
CA LEU A 247 -7.88 -13.86 -13.81
C LEU A 247 -9.36 -14.22 -13.80
N LEU A 248 -10.22 -13.21 -13.98
CA LEU A 248 -11.68 -13.39 -14.04
C LEU A 248 -12.14 -12.98 -15.43
N ASP A 249 -12.53 -13.96 -16.23
CA ASP A 249 -13.10 -13.77 -17.54
C ASP A 249 -14.62 -13.76 -17.45
N GLN A 250 -15.25 -12.80 -18.12
CA GLN A 250 -16.70 -12.60 -18.10
C GLN A 250 -17.30 -13.03 -19.43
N GLU A 251 -18.32 -13.87 -19.36
CA GLU A 251 -19.12 -14.30 -20.49
C GLU A 251 -20.55 -13.80 -20.33
N LEU A 252 -21.03 -13.03 -21.30
CA LEU A 252 -22.37 -12.41 -21.24
C LEU A 252 -23.40 -13.36 -21.87
N ASP A 253 -24.35 -13.81 -21.07
CA ASP A 253 -25.60 -14.39 -21.54
C ASP A 253 -26.64 -13.27 -21.71
N ARG A 254 -26.90 -12.92 -22.97
CA ARG A 254 -27.83 -11.84 -23.32
C ARG A 254 -29.29 -12.25 -23.19
N ASP A 255 -29.59 -13.54 -23.26
CA ASP A 255 -30.97 -14.04 -23.27
C ASP A 255 -31.51 -14.10 -21.83
N GLU A 256 -30.66 -14.51 -20.88
CA GLU A 256 -31.01 -14.53 -19.45
C GLU A 256 -30.60 -13.26 -18.69
N ALA A 257 -29.91 -12.32 -19.34
CA ALA A 257 -29.31 -11.14 -18.71
C ALA A 257 -28.38 -11.52 -17.53
N LEU A 258 -27.55 -12.54 -17.75
CA LEU A 258 -26.58 -13.04 -16.78
C LEU A 258 -25.14 -12.83 -17.27
N VAL A 259 -24.22 -12.71 -16.32
CA VAL A 259 -22.78 -12.75 -16.59
C VAL A 259 -22.16 -13.92 -15.86
N ASP A 260 -21.82 -14.96 -16.62
CA ASP A 260 -21.03 -16.06 -16.12
C ASP A 260 -19.57 -15.62 -15.96
N VAL A 261 -18.92 -16.10 -14.91
CA VAL A 261 -17.56 -15.72 -14.57
C VAL A 261 -16.69 -16.97 -14.53
N ASN A 262 -15.65 -16.99 -15.35
CA ASN A 262 -14.66 -18.05 -15.38
C ASN A 262 -13.40 -17.57 -14.67
N ALA A 263 -13.02 -18.25 -13.58
CA ALA A 263 -11.83 -17.90 -12.80
C ALA A 263 -10.65 -18.78 -13.20
N GLU A 264 -9.61 -18.18 -13.78
CA GLU A 264 -8.37 -18.86 -14.12
C GLU A 264 -7.27 -18.57 -13.09
N PHE A 265 -6.48 -19.61 -12.78
CA PHE A 265 -5.55 -19.59 -11.67
C PHE A 265 -4.11 -19.88 -12.08
N ALA A 266 -3.17 -19.11 -11.53
CA ALA A 266 -1.76 -19.49 -11.49
C ALA A 266 -1.38 -19.86 -10.05
N MET A 267 -1.05 -21.12 -9.79
CA MET A 267 -0.67 -21.60 -8.47
C MET A 267 0.69 -21.04 -8.02
N LYS A 268 0.82 -20.67 -6.74
CA LYS A 268 2.13 -20.38 -6.15
C LYS A 268 3.02 -21.62 -6.17
N LYS A 269 4.33 -21.38 -6.27
CA LYS A 269 5.35 -22.42 -6.10
C LYS A 269 5.14 -23.17 -4.78
N LYS A 270 5.28 -24.49 -4.84
CA LYS A 270 5.06 -25.41 -3.71
C LYS A 270 5.96 -25.14 -2.50
N HIS A 271 7.16 -24.61 -2.75
CA HIS A 271 8.14 -24.26 -1.73
C HIS A 271 8.64 -22.84 -1.99
N ILE A 272 8.56 -22.00 -0.96
CA ILE A 272 9.09 -20.64 -0.97
C ILE A 272 10.10 -20.58 0.17
N VAL A 273 11.36 -20.37 -0.17
CA VAL A 273 12.44 -20.21 0.82
C VAL A 273 12.90 -18.76 0.80
N THR A 274 12.95 -18.15 1.97
CA THR A 274 13.44 -16.78 2.17
C THR A 274 14.57 -16.82 3.18
N ALA A 275 15.73 -16.29 2.79
CA ALA A 275 16.86 -16.08 3.67
C ALA A 275 17.02 -14.58 3.94
N GLY A 276 17.27 -14.23 5.19
CA GLY A 276 17.58 -12.88 5.62
C GLY A 276 18.81 -12.90 6.51
N ILE A 277 19.67 -11.91 6.33
CA ILE A 277 20.78 -11.62 7.23
C ILE A 277 20.55 -10.24 7.83
N GLY A 278 21.01 -10.04 9.05
CA GLY A 278 20.93 -8.75 9.71
C GLY A 278 22.04 -8.59 10.72
N TYR A 279 22.20 -7.37 11.19
CA TYR A 279 23.06 -7.02 12.30
C TYR A 279 22.34 -5.98 13.13
N GLY A 280 22.46 -6.10 14.45
CA GLY A 280 22.11 -5.05 15.39
C GLY A 280 23.08 -5.10 16.56
N THR A 281 23.28 -3.97 17.21
CA THR A 281 24.18 -3.88 18.37
C THR A 281 23.67 -4.73 19.53
N ASP A 282 22.35 -4.79 19.71
CA ASP A 282 21.68 -5.64 20.70
C ASP A 282 21.77 -7.15 20.38
N THR A 283 21.58 -7.52 19.11
CA THR A 283 21.42 -8.93 18.72
C THR A 283 22.69 -9.58 18.17
N GLY A 284 23.69 -8.76 17.86
CA GLY A 284 24.82 -9.14 17.01
C GLY A 284 24.37 -9.51 15.58
N PRO A 285 25.22 -10.24 14.83
CA PRO A 285 24.83 -10.78 13.53
C PRO A 285 23.71 -11.81 13.71
N ARG A 286 22.74 -11.78 12.79
CA ARG A 286 21.59 -12.69 12.79
C ARG A 286 21.29 -13.23 11.41
N VAL A 287 20.84 -14.48 11.38
CA VAL A 287 20.38 -15.16 10.17
C VAL A 287 18.96 -15.64 10.41
N LYS A 288 18.10 -15.42 9.43
CA LYS A 288 16.72 -15.92 9.41
C LYS A 288 16.50 -16.74 8.16
N LEU A 289 16.02 -17.95 8.32
CA LEU A 289 15.54 -18.80 7.24
C LEU A 289 14.04 -19.02 7.43
N ARG A 290 13.27 -18.87 6.36
CA ARG A 290 11.85 -19.15 6.34
C ARG A 290 11.53 -20.06 5.17
N TRP A 291 10.82 -21.13 5.44
CA TRP A 291 10.31 -22.03 4.43
C TRP A 291 8.79 -22.07 4.52
N ILE A 292 8.11 -21.69 3.44
CA ILE A 292 6.66 -21.72 3.33
C ILE A 292 6.26 -22.76 2.29
N ARG A 293 5.29 -23.59 2.66
CA ARG A 293 4.46 -24.38 1.76
C ARG A 293 3.07 -23.75 1.74
N PRO A 294 2.73 -22.93 0.72
CA PRO A 294 1.47 -22.19 0.69
C PRO A 294 0.23 -23.10 0.66
N TRP A 295 0.41 -24.33 0.19
CA TRP A 295 -0.59 -25.38 0.19
C TRP A 295 0.11 -26.76 0.36
N LEU A 296 -0.50 -27.64 1.15
CA LEU A 296 0.00 -28.98 1.49
C LEU A 296 -0.86 -30.09 0.88
N ASN A 297 -2.17 -29.89 0.88
CA ASN A 297 -3.20 -30.82 0.44
C ASN A 297 -4.32 -30.05 -0.28
N SER A 298 -5.32 -30.77 -0.78
CA SER A 298 -6.47 -30.18 -1.46
C SER A 298 -7.35 -29.34 -0.53
N LEU A 299 -7.35 -29.63 0.77
CA LEU A 299 -8.04 -28.83 1.79
C LEU A 299 -7.41 -27.43 2.04
N GLY A 300 -6.35 -27.07 1.33
CA GLY A 300 -5.73 -25.74 1.46
C GLY A 300 -4.88 -25.53 2.72
N HIS A 301 -4.53 -26.60 3.43
CA HIS A 301 -3.66 -26.48 4.61
C HIS A 301 -2.30 -25.93 4.20
N SER A 302 -1.66 -25.13 5.05
CA SER A 302 -0.34 -24.57 4.78
C SER A 302 0.61 -24.77 5.95
N LEU A 303 1.90 -24.80 5.63
CA LEU A 303 2.97 -24.99 6.61
C LEU A 303 4.02 -23.92 6.43
N GLN A 304 4.47 -23.37 7.54
CA GLN A 304 5.61 -22.47 7.61
C GLN A 304 6.59 -22.98 8.66
N ALA A 305 7.87 -23.01 8.30
CA ALA A 305 8.97 -23.22 9.22
C ALA A 305 9.85 -21.97 9.24
N ASP A 306 10.22 -21.51 10.42
CA ASP A 306 11.15 -20.41 10.62
C ASP A 306 12.34 -20.94 11.43
N ALA A 307 13.56 -20.58 11.04
CA ALA A 307 14.76 -20.73 11.85
C ALA A 307 15.41 -19.36 12.00
N TYR A 308 15.79 -19.01 13.22
CA TYR A 308 16.43 -17.75 13.57
C TYR A 308 17.66 -18.05 14.43
N VAL A 309 18.80 -17.46 14.08
CA VAL A 309 20.06 -17.64 14.79
C VAL A 309 20.66 -16.26 14.99
N SER A 310 21.07 -15.96 16.22
CA SER A 310 21.74 -14.70 16.60
C SER A 310 22.69 -14.93 17.76
N ALA A 311 23.53 -13.93 18.07
CA ALA A 311 24.50 -14.06 19.17
C ALA A 311 23.82 -14.25 20.54
N ILE A 312 22.63 -13.68 20.71
CA ILE A 312 21.90 -13.67 21.98
C ILE A 312 20.80 -14.74 22.10
N GLY A 313 20.53 -15.47 21.02
CA GLY A 313 19.46 -16.46 21.01
C GLY A 313 19.17 -17.07 19.65
N ASN A 314 18.54 -18.23 19.69
CA ASN A 314 18.20 -19.05 18.52
C ASN A 314 16.77 -19.56 18.66
N SER A 315 16.05 -19.70 17.55
CA SER A 315 14.73 -20.31 17.57
C SER A 315 14.39 -21.09 16.32
N ILE A 316 13.57 -22.12 16.49
CA ILE A 316 12.94 -22.89 15.41
C ILE A 316 11.44 -22.89 15.65
N GLY A 317 10.69 -22.37 14.69
CA GLY A 317 9.24 -22.28 14.72
C GLY A 317 8.60 -23.10 13.62
N LEU A 318 7.47 -23.73 13.92
CA LEU A 318 6.58 -24.37 12.97
C LEU A 318 5.17 -23.79 13.13
N ARG A 319 4.55 -23.42 12.02
CA ARG A 319 3.16 -22.94 11.96
C ARG A 319 2.40 -23.76 10.93
N TYR A 320 1.37 -24.46 11.39
CA TYR A 320 0.45 -25.19 10.55
C TYR A 320 -0.89 -24.47 10.53
N LYS A 321 -1.37 -24.07 9.35
CA LYS A 321 -2.64 -23.33 9.19
C LYS A 321 -3.66 -24.20 8.47
N ILE A 322 -4.87 -24.23 9.01
CA ILE A 322 -6.05 -24.94 8.51
C ILE A 322 -7.14 -23.91 8.22
N PRO A 323 -7.43 -23.60 6.94
CA PRO A 323 -8.53 -22.69 6.60
C PRO A 323 -9.88 -23.23 7.06
N THR A 324 -10.83 -22.33 7.36
CA THR A 324 -12.24 -22.71 7.57
C THR A 324 -13.07 -22.48 6.32
N LEU A 325 -14.21 -23.16 6.21
CA LEU A 325 -15.16 -23.02 5.09
C LEU A 325 -16.09 -21.80 5.21
N ARG A 326 -15.76 -20.82 6.07
CA ARG A 326 -16.65 -19.69 6.37
C ARG A 326 -16.60 -18.56 5.35
N GLY A 327 -15.69 -18.59 4.38
CA GLY A 327 -15.49 -17.53 3.37
C GLY A 327 -14.93 -16.20 3.93
N ASP A 328 -15.08 -15.94 5.23
CA ASP A 328 -14.61 -14.75 5.96
C ASP A 328 -13.09 -14.72 6.22
N GLY A 329 -12.35 -15.67 5.67
CA GLY A 329 -10.90 -15.80 5.85
C GLY A 329 -10.48 -16.35 7.22
N ALA A 330 -11.41 -16.82 8.06
CA ALA A 330 -11.07 -17.43 9.34
C ALA A 330 -10.34 -18.77 9.17
N TYR A 331 -9.46 -19.09 10.13
CA TYR A 331 -8.64 -20.30 10.10
C TYR A 331 -8.23 -20.75 11.50
N TRP A 332 -7.95 -22.04 11.64
CA TRP A 332 -7.22 -22.58 12.79
C TRP A 332 -5.72 -22.58 12.51
N GLU A 333 -4.90 -22.37 13.53
CA GLU A 333 -3.46 -22.57 13.43
C GLU A 333 -2.89 -23.30 14.65
N ILE A 334 -1.90 -24.14 14.40
CA ILE A 334 -1.06 -24.75 15.41
C ILE A 334 0.32 -24.13 15.26
N ASN A 335 0.81 -23.47 16.31
CA ASN A 335 2.15 -22.90 16.35
C ASN A 335 2.97 -23.69 17.36
N SER A 336 4.18 -24.09 17.00
CA SER A 336 5.18 -24.65 17.91
C SER A 336 6.49 -23.89 17.77
N LEU A 337 7.13 -23.55 18.88
CA LEU A 337 8.35 -22.76 18.92
C LEU A 337 9.29 -23.33 19.97
N TYR A 338 10.51 -23.63 19.57
CA TYR A 338 11.63 -23.87 20.46
C TYR A 338 12.58 -22.68 20.39
N GLU A 339 12.96 -22.12 21.53
CA GLU A 339 13.82 -20.95 21.64
C GLU A 339 14.86 -21.13 22.74
N THR A 340 16.09 -20.69 22.46
CA THR A 340 17.16 -20.58 23.45
C THR A 340 17.59 -19.12 23.51
N LYS A 341 17.78 -18.58 24.71
CA LYS A 341 18.15 -17.18 24.90
C LYS A 341 19.22 -17.06 25.96
N LYS A 342 20.26 -16.28 25.69
CA LYS A 342 21.32 -15.95 26.66
C LYS A 342 21.63 -14.47 26.59
N VAL A 343 21.13 -13.71 27.55
CA VAL A 343 21.19 -12.24 27.59
C VAL A 343 21.36 -11.80 29.03
N LYS A 344 22.41 -11.00 29.29
CA LYS A 344 22.71 -10.49 30.64
C LYS A 344 22.68 -11.65 31.65
N ASP A 345 21.80 -11.57 32.64
CA ASP A 345 21.67 -12.54 33.72
C ASP A 345 20.63 -13.64 33.43
N THR A 346 20.09 -13.69 32.20
CA THR A 346 19.09 -14.68 31.76
C THR A 346 19.72 -15.71 30.82
N ASP A 347 19.60 -16.99 31.17
CA ASP A 347 19.83 -18.14 30.29
C ASP A 347 18.55 -18.98 30.26
N SER A 348 17.89 -19.14 29.12
CA SER A 348 16.63 -19.87 29.04
C SER A 348 16.49 -20.74 27.80
N LYS A 349 15.76 -21.85 27.98
CA LYS A 349 15.34 -22.78 26.94
C LYS A 349 13.85 -22.97 27.04
N THR A 350 13.11 -22.45 26.08
CA THR A 350 11.66 -22.43 26.06
C THR A 350 11.15 -23.31 24.92
N PHE A 351 10.22 -24.21 25.23
CA PHE A 351 9.36 -24.85 24.23
C PHE A 351 7.94 -24.36 24.44
N SER A 352 7.26 -23.96 23.36
CA SER A 352 5.85 -23.62 23.42
C SER A 352 5.09 -24.19 22.23
N THR A 353 3.84 -24.56 22.47
CA THR A 353 2.91 -24.96 21.42
C THR A 353 1.52 -24.38 21.70
N SER A 354 0.80 -23.95 20.67
CA SER A 354 -0.52 -23.35 20.83
C SER A 354 -1.45 -23.75 19.69
N ALA A 355 -2.72 -24.01 20.02
CA ALA A 355 -3.81 -24.06 19.05
C ALA A 355 -4.60 -22.75 19.13
N ALA A 356 -4.85 -22.11 17.98
CA ALA A 356 -5.52 -20.82 17.90
C ALA A 356 -6.59 -20.81 16.81
N PHE A 357 -7.76 -20.23 17.10
CA PHE A 357 -8.72 -19.81 16.08
C PHE A 357 -8.46 -18.34 15.75
N VAL A 358 -8.34 -18.01 14.48
CA VAL A 358 -8.01 -16.67 14.00
C VAL A 358 -9.08 -16.21 13.01
N SER A 359 -9.59 -15.00 13.20
CA SER A 359 -10.62 -14.42 12.32
C SER A 359 -10.48 -12.90 12.19
N ALA A 360 -11.08 -12.35 11.13
CA ALA A 360 -11.31 -10.92 11.04
C ALA A 360 -12.39 -10.49 12.05
N LEU A 361 -12.16 -9.34 12.67
CA LEU A 361 -13.08 -8.68 13.59
C LEU A 361 -13.53 -7.34 12.97
N PRO A 362 -14.63 -6.74 13.47
CA PRO A 362 -15.10 -5.44 12.99
C PRO A 362 -14.01 -4.35 12.98
N TRP A 363 -14.20 -3.33 12.14
CA TRP A 363 -13.30 -2.18 12.02
C TRP A 363 -11.86 -2.50 11.62
N GLY A 364 -11.63 -3.62 10.93
CA GLY A 364 -10.32 -4.01 10.39
C GLY A 364 -9.35 -4.59 11.43
N TRP A 365 -9.87 -5.10 12.55
CA TRP A 365 -9.08 -5.86 13.51
C TRP A 365 -8.95 -7.32 13.06
N LYS A 366 -7.85 -7.97 13.43
CA LYS A 366 -7.65 -9.42 13.33
C LYS A 366 -7.53 -9.97 14.73
N GLY A 367 -8.43 -10.86 15.11
CA GLY A 367 -8.48 -11.46 16.44
C GLY A 367 -8.02 -12.92 16.44
N SER A 368 -7.53 -13.38 17.58
CA SER A 368 -7.38 -14.81 17.86
C SER A 368 -7.78 -15.17 19.28
N ALA A 369 -8.31 -16.37 19.45
CA ALA A 369 -8.45 -17.04 20.73
C ALA A 369 -7.61 -18.30 20.69
N TYR A 370 -6.80 -18.55 21.73
CA TYR A 370 -5.83 -19.63 21.74
C TYR A 370 -5.69 -20.30 23.09
N LEU A 371 -5.18 -21.53 23.05
CA LEU A 371 -4.66 -22.25 24.22
C LEU A 371 -3.19 -22.55 23.94
N LYS A 372 -2.30 -22.08 24.81
CA LYS A 372 -0.84 -22.20 24.70
C LYS A 372 -0.27 -22.99 25.86
N TYR A 373 0.45 -24.05 25.55
CA TYR A 373 1.34 -24.72 26.49
C TYR A 373 2.76 -24.15 26.34
N LEU A 374 3.41 -23.81 27.45
CA LEU A 374 4.78 -23.32 27.50
C LEU A 374 5.52 -24.08 28.60
N THR A 375 6.73 -24.54 28.30
CA THR A 375 7.67 -25.06 29.29
C THR A 375 9.01 -24.38 29.11
N GLU A 376 9.65 -24.04 30.22
CA GLU A 376 10.92 -23.34 30.23
C GLU A 376 11.84 -23.88 31.31
N GLU A 377 13.09 -24.16 30.93
CA GLU A 377 14.21 -24.31 31.84
C GLU A 377 14.98 -22.98 31.80
N PHE A 378 15.18 -22.34 32.96
CA PHE A 378 15.83 -21.05 33.02
C PHE A 378 16.78 -20.89 34.20
N THR A 379 17.76 -20.03 34.00
CA THR A 379 18.60 -19.42 35.03
C THR A 379 18.40 -17.91 34.94
N GLN A 380 17.97 -17.28 36.04
CA GLN A 380 17.86 -15.83 36.17
C GLN A 380 18.73 -15.38 37.35
N GLY A 381 19.83 -14.67 37.06
CA GLY A 381 20.88 -14.42 38.04
C GLY A 381 21.45 -15.75 38.54
N LYS A 382 21.34 -15.98 39.86
CA LYS A 382 21.72 -17.26 40.49
C LYS A 382 20.55 -18.23 40.69
N LYS A 383 19.33 -17.85 40.34
CA LYS A 383 18.14 -18.70 40.52
C LYS A 383 17.94 -19.58 39.29
N GLU A 384 17.98 -20.90 39.48
CA GLU A 384 17.63 -21.89 38.46
C GLU A 384 16.21 -22.41 38.69
N GLY A 385 15.49 -22.69 37.61
CA GLY A 385 14.11 -23.16 37.70
C GLY A 385 13.64 -23.88 36.45
N LYS A 386 12.55 -24.62 36.62
CA LYS A 386 11.72 -25.14 35.54
C LYS A 386 10.30 -24.66 35.78
N SER A 387 9.63 -24.25 34.71
CA SER A 387 8.24 -23.80 34.76
C SER A 387 7.45 -24.40 33.60
N GLN A 388 6.21 -24.76 33.87
CA GLN A 388 5.20 -25.11 32.87
C GLN A 388 3.94 -24.26 33.05
N LEU A 389 3.39 -23.79 31.94
CA LEU A 389 2.19 -22.97 31.90
C LEU A 389 1.26 -23.47 30.81
N LEU A 390 -0.01 -23.66 31.14
CA LEU A 390 -1.10 -23.88 30.19
C LEU A 390 -2.02 -22.66 30.23
N MET A 391 -1.98 -21.88 29.15
CA MET A 391 -2.52 -20.53 29.11
C MET A 391 -3.59 -20.39 28.04
N PRO A 392 -4.88 -20.27 28.40
CA PRO A 392 -5.84 -19.66 27.49
C PRO A 392 -5.50 -18.18 27.29
N GLY A 393 -5.71 -17.68 26.08
CA GLY A 393 -5.50 -16.27 25.79
C GLY A 393 -6.24 -15.78 24.57
N VAL A 394 -6.30 -14.46 24.45
CA VAL A 394 -6.88 -13.77 23.30
C VAL A 394 -5.91 -12.70 22.80
N SER A 395 -5.89 -12.51 21.48
CA SER A 395 -5.13 -11.42 20.86
C SER A 395 -5.99 -10.64 19.89
N ALA A 396 -5.70 -9.35 19.76
CA ALA A 396 -6.27 -8.49 18.73
C ALA A 396 -5.17 -7.64 18.12
N THR A 397 -5.06 -7.64 16.80
CA THR A 397 -4.10 -6.81 16.06
C THR A 397 -4.82 -6.00 14.98
N LYS A 398 -4.50 -4.72 14.88
CA LYS A 398 -4.96 -3.86 13.79
C LYS A 398 -3.76 -3.15 13.19
N LYS A 399 -3.55 -3.35 11.89
CA LYS A 399 -2.42 -2.79 11.14
C LYS A 399 -2.91 -2.13 9.87
N ARG A 400 -2.44 -0.92 9.62
CA ARG A 400 -2.58 -0.21 8.35
C ARG A 400 -1.24 0.41 7.99
N SER A 401 -0.82 0.19 6.75
CA SER A 401 0.44 0.71 6.22
C SER A 401 0.24 1.04 4.75
N ASP A 402 0.79 2.14 4.28
CA ASP A 402 0.79 2.55 2.87
C ASP A 402 1.78 1.74 2.04
N ASP A 403 2.92 1.36 2.62
CA ASP A 403 3.94 0.52 2.01
C ASP A 403 4.44 -0.56 2.99
N THR A 404 4.92 -1.68 2.47
CA THR A 404 5.38 -2.81 3.31
C THR A 404 6.88 -2.73 3.66
N MET A 405 7.67 -2.00 2.88
CA MET A 405 9.12 -1.94 2.96
C MET A 405 9.61 -0.61 3.54
N ASN A 406 9.00 0.50 3.12
CA ASN A 406 9.31 1.84 3.59
C ASN A 406 8.02 2.65 3.81
N PRO A 407 7.27 2.34 4.87
CA PRO A 407 6.03 3.05 5.16
C PRO A 407 6.28 4.55 5.37
N THR A 408 5.35 5.38 4.90
CA THR A 408 5.31 6.82 5.23
C THR A 408 4.12 7.15 6.12
N HIS A 409 3.10 6.30 6.10
CA HIS A 409 1.86 6.48 6.83
C HIS A 409 1.33 5.14 7.31
N GLY A 410 1.12 5.02 8.61
CA GLY A 410 0.52 3.81 9.14
C GLY A 410 0.44 3.77 10.64
N TYR A 411 -0.22 2.72 11.11
CA TYR A 411 -0.28 2.39 12.51
C TYR A 411 -0.35 0.87 12.68
N LYS A 412 0.10 0.41 13.84
CA LYS A 412 -0.07 -0.96 14.30
C LYS A 412 -0.39 -0.95 15.79
N TYR A 413 -1.45 -1.65 16.15
CA TYR A 413 -1.80 -1.95 17.53
C TYR A 413 -1.87 -3.46 17.71
N THR A 414 -1.37 -3.95 18.83
CA THR A 414 -1.51 -5.33 19.26
C THR A 414 -1.88 -5.33 20.73
N VAL A 415 -2.91 -6.09 21.09
CA VAL A 415 -3.34 -6.36 22.47
C VAL A 415 -3.32 -7.87 22.67
N LEU A 416 -2.72 -8.32 23.77
CA LEU A 416 -2.61 -9.71 24.18
C LEU A 416 -3.08 -9.83 25.62
N LEU A 417 -3.96 -10.79 25.89
CA LEU A 417 -4.40 -11.15 27.23
C LEU A 417 -4.20 -12.64 27.42
N ASP A 418 -3.35 -13.02 28.38
CA ASP A 418 -3.13 -14.41 28.81
C ASP A 418 -3.69 -14.62 30.22
N ALA A 419 -4.14 -15.83 30.51
CA ALA A 419 -4.42 -16.28 31.87
C ALA A 419 -3.70 -17.61 32.13
N ALA A 420 -3.33 -17.88 33.38
CA ALA A 420 -2.79 -19.16 33.81
C ALA A 420 -3.38 -19.53 35.17
N SER A 421 -3.58 -20.82 35.41
CA SER A 421 -4.09 -21.32 36.68
C SER A 421 -3.41 -22.63 37.10
N LYS A 422 -3.03 -22.72 38.38
CA LYS A 422 -2.54 -23.95 39.03
C LYS A 422 -3.55 -25.08 38.98
N ALA A 423 -4.84 -24.75 39.02
CA ALA A 423 -5.92 -25.74 38.84
C ALA A 423 -5.98 -26.32 37.41
N ALA A 424 -5.36 -25.65 36.44
CA ALA A 424 -5.35 -26.03 35.02
C ALA A 424 -3.94 -26.45 34.55
N ALA A 425 -3.16 -27.12 35.41
CA ALA A 425 -1.82 -27.65 35.10
C ALA A 425 -0.73 -26.61 34.80
N SER A 426 -0.90 -25.37 35.26
CA SER A 426 0.17 -24.34 35.26
C SER A 426 0.90 -24.32 36.60
N ASP A 427 2.12 -23.81 36.64
CA ASP A 427 2.85 -23.61 37.90
C ASP A 427 2.53 -22.25 38.57
N ALA A 428 1.73 -21.40 37.92
CA ALA A 428 1.41 -20.05 38.36
C ALA A 428 -0.06 -19.68 38.13
N ASN A 429 -0.58 -18.78 38.97
CA ASN A 429 -1.92 -18.18 38.87
C ASN A 429 -1.80 -16.70 38.49
N PHE A 430 -2.17 -16.34 37.26
CA PHE A 430 -2.10 -14.94 36.82
C PHE A 430 -3.05 -14.57 35.68
N PHE A 431 -3.27 -13.27 35.53
CA PHE A 431 -3.66 -12.64 34.26
C PHE A 431 -2.50 -11.75 33.78
N ARG A 432 -2.24 -11.74 32.47
CA ARG A 432 -1.18 -10.92 31.86
C ARG A 432 -1.76 -10.13 30.70
N LEU A 433 -1.59 -8.81 30.75
CA LEU A 433 -1.89 -7.90 29.65
C LEU A 433 -0.57 -7.45 29.01
N HIS A 434 -0.48 -7.52 27.68
CA HIS A 434 0.63 -6.94 26.92
C HIS A 434 0.08 -6.20 25.70
N THR A 435 0.41 -4.92 25.56
CA THR A 435 -0.12 -4.05 24.51
C THR A 435 1.01 -3.27 23.87
N THR A 436 1.00 -3.19 22.54
CA THR A 436 1.92 -2.35 21.76
C THR A 436 1.14 -1.47 20.80
N ALA A 437 1.58 -0.23 20.63
CA ALA A 437 1.08 0.71 19.66
C ALA A 437 2.24 1.42 18.95
N ARG A 438 2.18 1.52 17.62
CA ARG A 438 3.13 2.28 16.79
C ARG A 438 2.36 3.10 15.77
N TRP A 439 2.73 4.36 15.58
CA TRP A 439 2.12 5.27 14.62
C TRP A 439 3.20 6.02 13.86
N LEU A 440 3.04 6.08 12.54
CA LEU A 440 3.90 6.85 11.65
C LEU A 440 3.03 7.80 10.82
N LYS A 441 3.39 9.08 10.85
CA LYS A 441 2.76 10.11 10.03
C LYS A 441 3.84 10.92 9.32
N SER A 442 3.70 11.09 8.01
CA SER A 442 4.62 11.92 7.21
C SER A 442 3.90 13.15 6.63
N TRP A 443 4.64 14.24 6.44
CA TRP A 443 4.19 15.46 5.76
C TRP A 443 5.36 16.08 5.00
N GLY A 444 5.26 16.10 3.68
CA GLY A 444 6.37 16.50 2.81
C GLY A 444 7.60 15.64 3.08
N ARG A 445 8.70 16.26 3.52
CA ARG A 445 9.98 15.60 3.84
C ARG A 445 10.12 15.22 5.32
N SER A 446 9.14 15.54 6.15
CA SER A 446 9.18 15.28 7.58
C SER A 446 8.28 14.12 7.96
N SER A 447 8.64 13.39 9.01
CA SER A 447 7.74 12.40 9.61
C SER A 447 7.95 12.28 11.11
N VAL A 448 6.91 11.84 11.80
CA VAL A 448 6.97 11.50 13.22
C VAL A 448 6.57 10.04 13.39
N LEU A 449 7.42 9.30 14.08
CA LEU A 449 7.15 7.98 14.61
C LEU A 449 6.91 8.12 16.11
N THR A 450 5.82 7.55 16.60
CA THR A 450 5.59 7.38 18.03
C THR A 450 5.24 5.94 18.35
N GLY A 451 5.54 5.53 19.59
CA GLY A 451 5.04 4.26 20.08
C GLY A 451 4.93 4.17 21.58
N LEU A 452 4.18 3.15 21.99
CA LEU A 452 3.85 2.82 23.36
C LEU A 452 3.90 1.30 23.50
N GLU A 453 4.50 0.81 24.57
CA GLU A 453 4.41 -0.57 25.00
C GLU A 453 4.04 -0.61 26.48
N LEU A 454 3.02 -1.40 26.81
CA LEU A 454 2.48 -1.59 28.14
C LEU A 454 2.44 -3.09 28.45
N GLY A 455 2.85 -3.45 29.66
CA GLY A 455 2.81 -4.82 30.14
C GLY A 455 2.47 -4.86 31.61
N GLY A 456 1.73 -5.87 32.04
CA GLY A 456 1.43 -6.05 33.45
C GLY A 456 0.94 -7.46 33.77
N PHE A 457 1.34 -7.97 34.93
CA PHE A 457 0.74 -9.13 35.56
C PHE A 457 -0.19 -8.72 36.70
N TYR A 458 -1.27 -9.48 36.84
CA TYR A 458 -2.07 -9.54 38.05
C TYR A 458 -1.97 -10.97 38.59
N PHE A 459 -1.32 -11.13 39.74
CA PHE A 459 -1.17 -12.42 40.42
C PHE A 459 -2.30 -12.66 41.42
N TYR A 460 -2.66 -13.92 41.62
CA TYR A 460 -3.63 -14.32 42.64
C TYR A 460 -3.21 -15.64 43.31
N GLU A 461 -3.84 -15.99 44.44
CA GLU A 461 -3.57 -17.23 45.20
C GLU A 461 -2.06 -17.44 45.49
N ASN A 462 -1.42 -16.44 46.12
CA ASN A 462 -0.02 -16.46 46.55
C ASN A 462 1.01 -16.76 45.45
N THR A 463 0.67 -16.46 44.19
CA THR A 463 1.66 -16.43 43.10
C THR A 463 2.39 -15.10 43.12
N THR A 464 3.69 -15.12 42.81
CA THR A 464 4.52 -13.93 42.68
C THR A 464 5.29 -13.95 41.36
N LEU A 465 6.03 -12.89 41.06
CA LEU A 465 6.86 -12.84 39.85
C LEU A 465 7.94 -13.94 39.83
N ASP A 466 8.38 -14.43 40.99
CA ASP A 466 9.38 -15.50 41.09
C ASP A 466 8.86 -16.84 40.52
N ASP A 467 7.54 -17.06 40.53
CA ASP A 467 6.90 -18.25 39.93
C ASP A 467 6.79 -18.16 38.40
N ILE A 468 7.04 -16.98 37.83
CA ILE A 468 6.92 -16.72 36.39
C ILE A 468 8.27 -16.99 35.73
N PRO A 469 8.32 -17.76 34.62
CA PRO A 469 9.57 -18.03 33.94
C PRO A 469 10.16 -16.77 33.31
N ALA A 470 11.49 -16.72 33.19
CA ALA A 470 12.23 -15.55 32.76
C ALA A 470 11.80 -15.01 31.39
N SER A 471 11.44 -15.87 30.43
CA SER A 471 10.96 -15.42 29.10
C SER A 471 9.66 -14.60 29.12
N MET A 472 8.86 -14.71 30.18
CA MET A 472 7.57 -14.05 30.33
C MET A 472 7.67 -12.71 31.08
N ARG A 473 8.72 -12.52 31.87
CA ARG A 473 8.98 -11.30 32.66
C ARG A 473 9.32 -10.13 31.74
N PHE A 474 9.09 -8.91 32.23
CA PHE A 474 9.35 -7.70 31.44
C PHE A 474 10.76 -7.16 31.67
N PHE A 475 11.39 -6.68 30.59
CA PHE A 475 12.69 -6.02 30.62
C PHE A 475 12.65 -4.85 29.62
N ALA A 476 13.30 -3.75 29.96
CA ALA A 476 13.44 -2.57 29.10
C ALA A 476 14.91 -2.33 28.69
N GLY A 477 15.12 -1.45 27.72
CA GLY A 477 16.43 -1.12 27.15
C GLY A 477 16.69 -1.79 25.80
N GLY A 478 17.41 -1.09 24.92
CA GLY A 478 17.73 -1.53 23.55
C GLY A 478 16.91 -0.85 22.45
N ASP A 479 17.17 -1.24 21.21
CA ASP A 479 16.73 -0.65 19.94
C ASP A 479 15.21 -0.42 19.82
N ASN A 480 14.42 -1.35 20.37
CA ASN A 480 12.95 -1.35 20.28
C ASN A 480 12.26 -0.98 21.59
N SER A 481 13.04 -0.60 22.61
CA SER A 481 12.57 -0.21 23.94
C SER A 481 13.06 1.21 24.25
N ILE A 482 14.19 1.35 24.95
CA ILE A 482 14.79 2.63 25.33
C ILE A 482 16.22 2.67 24.78
N ARG A 483 16.42 3.37 23.66
CA ARG A 483 17.76 3.58 23.06
C ARG A 483 18.63 4.40 24.02
N GLY A 484 19.93 4.18 23.97
CA GLY A 484 20.87 4.70 24.98
C GLY A 484 21.19 3.71 26.09
N TYR A 485 20.36 2.68 26.27
CA TYR A 485 20.61 1.57 27.20
C TYR A 485 20.83 0.26 26.44
N SER A 486 21.70 -0.61 26.96
CA SER A 486 21.90 -1.95 26.40
C SER A 486 20.60 -2.76 26.40
N TYR A 487 20.47 -3.70 25.46
CA TYR A 487 19.36 -4.64 25.39
C TYR A 487 19.01 -5.29 26.74
N GLN A 488 17.74 -5.15 27.16
CA GLN A 488 17.17 -5.76 28.37
C GLN A 488 17.98 -5.52 29.65
N SER A 489 18.58 -4.34 29.78
CA SER A 489 19.39 -3.96 30.95
C SER A 489 18.60 -3.30 32.08
N ILE A 490 17.34 -2.90 31.83
CA ILE A 490 16.50 -2.19 32.79
C ILE A 490 15.42 -3.15 33.31
N SER A 491 15.50 -3.46 34.60
CA SER A 491 14.48 -4.13 35.41
C SER A 491 14.88 -4.06 36.89
N PRO A 492 14.00 -4.47 37.84
CA PRO A 492 14.39 -4.63 39.22
C PRO A 492 15.55 -5.62 39.36
N ARG A 493 16.34 -5.46 40.42
CA ARG A 493 17.47 -6.34 40.75
C ARG A 493 17.17 -7.14 42.01
N ASP A 494 17.71 -8.35 42.09
CA ASP A 494 17.67 -9.17 43.30
C ASP A 494 18.72 -8.72 44.33
N GLU A 495 18.78 -9.41 45.47
CA GLU A 495 19.75 -9.12 46.55
C GLU A 495 21.21 -9.27 46.12
N ASN A 496 21.49 -9.99 45.03
CA ASN A 496 22.83 -10.15 44.46
C ASN A 496 23.19 -9.04 43.46
N GLY A 497 22.24 -8.16 43.12
CA GLY A 497 22.38 -7.17 42.07
C GLY A 497 22.09 -7.71 40.67
N ASP A 498 21.65 -8.96 40.53
CA ASP A 498 21.31 -9.58 39.25
C ASP A 498 19.91 -9.11 38.82
N LEU A 499 19.68 -8.96 37.50
CA LEU A 499 18.35 -8.58 36.99
C LEU A 499 17.31 -9.65 37.32
N SER A 500 16.18 -9.29 37.92
CA SER A 500 15.10 -10.22 38.28
C SER A 500 13.91 -10.17 37.30
N GLY A 501 13.78 -9.06 36.55
CA GLY A 501 12.66 -8.82 35.64
C GLY A 501 11.51 -8.06 36.31
N GLY A 502 10.71 -7.36 35.51
CA GLY A 502 9.58 -6.54 35.96
C GLY A 502 8.24 -7.27 35.89
N GLN A 503 7.36 -6.94 36.83
CA GLN A 503 5.93 -7.29 36.81
C GLN A 503 5.14 -6.39 35.85
N TYR A 504 5.61 -5.15 35.68
CA TYR A 504 5.03 -4.16 34.80
C TYR A 504 6.06 -3.63 33.81
N LEU A 505 5.57 -3.14 32.67
CA LEU A 505 6.36 -2.50 31.62
C LEU A 505 5.62 -1.25 31.14
N LEU A 506 6.34 -0.16 31.03
CA LEU A 506 5.92 1.04 30.31
C LEU A 506 7.09 1.54 29.48
N THR A 507 6.95 1.58 28.16
CA THR A 507 7.92 2.29 27.31
C THR A 507 7.21 3.15 26.29
N THR A 508 7.80 4.29 26.00
CA THR A 508 7.31 5.29 25.07
C THR A 508 8.43 5.76 24.16
N ARG A 509 8.07 6.15 22.94
CA ARG A 509 9.00 6.67 21.94
C ARG A 509 8.37 7.84 21.22
N LEU A 510 9.18 8.87 21.02
CA LEU A 510 8.89 9.97 20.11
C LEU A 510 10.12 10.23 19.24
N GLU A 511 9.95 10.08 17.93
CA GLU A 511 11.02 10.27 16.97
C GLU A 511 10.56 11.18 15.82
N TYR A 512 11.29 12.26 15.61
CA TYR A 512 11.14 13.15 14.47
C TYR A 512 12.18 12.81 13.41
N ARG A 513 11.75 12.82 12.14
CA ARG A 513 12.58 12.46 10.99
C ARG A 513 12.49 13.51 9.92
N TYR A 514 13.62 13.76 9.27
CA TYR A 514 13.71 14.65 8.12
C TYR A 514 14.47 13.98 6.98
N GLN A 515 13.81 13.84 5.83
CA GLN A 515 14.37 13.33 4.60
C GLN A 515 15.15 14.44 3.88
N PHE A 516 16.44 14.54 4.18
CA PHE A 516 17.32 15.59 3.64
C PHE A 516 17.82 15.27 2.22
N LEU A 517 17.83 14.01 1.82
CA LEU A 517 18.05 13.55 0.44
C LEU A 517 17.04 12.46 0.08
N GLU A 518 16.86 12.18 -1.21
CA GLU A 518 15.88 11.20 -1.71
C GLU A 518 15.96 9.83 -1.00
N LYS A 519 17.17 9.37 -0.65
CA LYS A 519 17.39 8.09 0.03
C LYS A 519 17.93 8.20 1.45
N TRP A 520 17.93 9.40 2.05
CA TRP A 520 18.51 9.60 3.38
C TRP A 520 17.58 10.37 4.30
N ARG A 521 17.47 9.88 5.54
CA ARG A 521 16.73 10.53 6.63
C ARG A 521 17.66 10.77 7.81
N ALA A 522 17.56 11.94 8.42
CA ALA A 522 18.10 12.21 9.74
C ALA A 522 16.96 12.10 10.75
N SER A 523 17.26 11.69 11.98
CA SER A 523 16.29 11.61 13.06
C SER A 523 16.83 12.20 14.35
N VAL A 524 15.90 12.70 15.16
CA VAL A 524 16.11 13.01 16.57
C VAL A 524 15.01 12.31 17.35
N PHE A 525 15.35 11.71 18.48
CA PHE A 525 14.39 10.93 19.25
C PHE A 525 14.57 11.10 20.75
N VAL A 526 13.51 10.78 21.46
CA VAL A 526 13.51 10.54 22.90
C VAL A 526 12.69 9.29 23.16
N ASP A 527 13.34 8.30 23.79
CA ASP A 527 12.69 7.13 24.33
C ASP A 527 12.60 7.29 25.86
N ALA A 528 11.52 6.82 26.49
CA ALA A 528 11.34 6.88 27.94
C ALA A 528 10.54 5.69 28.47
N GLY A 529 10.94 5.12 29.60
CA GLY A 529 10.21 3.98 30.17
C GLY A 529 10.89 3.30 31.35
N ASN A 530 10.26 2.25 31.87
CA ASN A 530 10.85 1.36 32.86
C ASN A 530 10.15 -0.03 32.82
N ALA A 531 10.85 -1.07 33.28
CA ALA A 531 10.27 -2.34 33.71
C ALA A 531 10.41 -2.42 35.23
N PHE A 532 9.31 -2.59 35.96
CA PHE A 532 9.28 -2.37 37.42
C PHE A 532 8.40 -3.41 38.15
N GLY A 533 8.57 -3.51 39.47
CA GLY A 533 7.81 -4.38 40.36
C GLY A 533 6.59 -3.68 40.97
N ASP A 534 6.19 -4.08 42.18
CA ASP A 534 5.05 -3.47 42.90
C ASP A 534 5.33 -2.03 43.40
N GLN A 535 6.61 -1.63 43.47
CA GLN A 535 6.99 -0.27 43.81
C GLN A 535 7.12 0.58 42.53
N SER A 536 6.58 1.81 42.58
CA SER A 536 6.78 2.79 41.52
C SER A 536 8.25 3.20 41.49
N GLU A 537 8.89 3.04 40.34
CA GLU A 537 10.27 3.48 40.10
C GLU A 537 10.34 4.62 39.09
N ASP A 538 11.45 5.36 39.10
CA ASP A 538 11.70 6.45 38.16
C ASP A 538 11.79 5.95 36.71
N LEU A 539 11.52 6.84 35.75
CA LEU A 539 11.64 6.53 34.33
C LEU A 539 13.09 6.69 33.85
N PHE A 540 13.52 5.78 33.00
CA PHE A 540 14.77 5.87 32.26
C PHE A 540 14.54 6.65 30.96
N TYR A 541 15.43 7.59 30.65
CA TYR A 541 15.35 8.45 29.47
C TYR A 541 16.51 8.20 28.51
N GLY A 542 16.16 8.06 27.23
CA GLY A 542 17.06 7.74 26.14
C GLY A 542 16.96 8.72 24.97
N PRO A 543 17.40 9.99 25.10
CA PRO A 543 17.47 10.92 23.99
C PRO A 543 18.60 10.55 23.03
N GLY A 544 18.43 10.88 21.74
CA GLY A 544 19.44 10.58 20.75
C GLY A 544 19.18 11.13 19.36
N ILE A 545 20.11 10.81 18.46
CA ILE A 545 20.10 11.21 17.05
C ILE A 545 20.34 9.99 16.17
N GLY A 546 19.87 10.03 14.93
CA GLY A 546 20.06 8.93 14.00
C GLY A 546 20.14 9.35 12.55
N VAL A 547 20.63 8.43 11.73
CA VAL A 547 20.64 8.54 10.27
C VAL A 547 20.18 7.22 9.67
N ALA A 548 19.36 7.30 8.63
CA ALA A 548 18.87 6.13 7.93
C ALA A 548 19.07 6.26 6.42
N TRP A 549 19.56 5.19 5.81
CA TRP A 549 19.61 5.01 4.36
C TRP A 549 18.45 4.14 3.89
N LEU A 550 17.63 4.67 2.99
CA LEU A 550 16.50 3.98 2.36
C LEU A 550 17.03 3.08 1.24
N SER A 551 17.43 1.86 1.59
CA SER A 551 17.93 0.87 0.64
C SER A 551 16.77 0.17 -0.09
N PRO A 552 17.02 -0.49 -1.23
CA PRO A 552 16.01 -1.29 -1.94
C PRO A 552 15.40 -2.43 -1.12
N VAL A 553 16.05 -2.85 -0.03
CA VAL A 553 15.63 -3.95 0.85
C VAL A 553 15.12 -3.47 2.21
N GLY A 554 14.85 -2.16 2.34
CA GLY A 554 14.35 -1.52 3.57
C GLY A 554 15.33 -0.50 4.16
N PRO A 555 14.89 0.30 5.15
CA PRO A 555 15.75 1.29 5.80
C PRO A 555 16.84 0.61 6.64
N ILE A 556 18.07 1.10 6.50
CA ILE A 556 19.21 0.78 7.37
C ILE A 556 19.44 2.00 8.25
N ARG A 557 19.33 1.84 9.57
CA ARG A 557 19.44 2.94 10.55
C ARG A 557 20.67 2.77 11.43
N ILE A 558 21.28 3.90 11.75
CA ILE A 558 22.37 4.04 12.70
C ILE A 558 21.94 5.15 13.65
N ASP A 559 21.69 4.78 14.91
CA ASP A 559 21.23 5.67 15.96
C ASP A 559 22.28 5.74 17.07
N LEU A 560 22.43 6.91 17.69
CA LEU A 560 23.23 7.13 18.88
C LEU A 560 22.30 7.62 19.98
N GLY A 561 22.15 6.84 21.05
CA GLY A 561 21.35 7.18 22.22
C GLY A 561 22.22 7.43 23.45
N VAL A 562 21.75 8.24 24.38
CA VAL A 562 22.42 8.54 25.65
C VAL A 562 21.63 7.98 26.82
N ALA A 563 22.27 7.27 27.74
CA ALA A 563 21.67 6.81 29.00
C ALA A 563 21.51 7.97 30.00
N ALA A 564 20.56 8.88 29.76
CA ALA A 564 20.45 10.14 30.48
C ALA A 564 20.04 10.01 31.96
N SER A 565 19.41 8.89 32.34
CA SER A 565 19.07 8.59 33.75
C SER A 565 20.13 7.77 34.49
N ASP A 566 21.29 7.52 33.87
CA ASP A 566 22.38 6.74 34.47
C ASP A 566 23.71 7.51 34.38
N ASP A 567 24.72 6.97 33.69
CA ASP A 567 26.07 7.55 33.58
C ASP A 567 26.27 8.47 32.37
N ASN A 568 25.21 8.76 31.60
CA ASN A 568 25.28 9.43 30.30
C ASN A 568 26.17 8.70 29.27
N SER A 569 26.32 7.38 29.38
CA SER A 569 26.98 6.57 28.36
C SER A 569 26.26 6.69 27.00
N ILE A 570 27.04 6.59 25.94
CA ILE A 570 26.56 6.62 24.56
C ILE A 570 26.51 5.19 24.04
N GLU A 571 25.33 4.75 23.62
CA GLU A 571 25.11 3.46 22.98
C GLU A 571 24.84 3.64 21.48
N LEU A 572 25.50 2.80 20.69
CA LEU A 572 25.27 2.69 19.25
C LEU A 572 24.15 1.69 18.99
N HIS A 573 23.27 2.02 18.06
CA HIS A 573 22.07 1.27 17.72
C HIS A 573 22.03 1.08 16.20
N ILE A 574 21.95 -0.16 15.72
CA ILE A 574 21.95 -0.47 14.27
C ILE A 574 20.75 -1.35 13.96
N GLY A 575 19.91 -0.89 13.04
CA GLY A 575 18.68 -1.59 12.64
C GLY A 575 18.56 -1.76 11.14
N LEU A 576 17.90 -2.85 10.73
CA LEU A 576 17.48 -3.08 9.34
C LEU A 576 16.02 -3.51 9.30
N GLY A 577 15.25 -2.87 8.42
CA GLY A 577 13.90 -3.26 8.06
C GLY A 577 12.83 -2.25 8.51
N PRO A 578 11.57 -2.48 8.10
CA PRO A 578 10.46 -1.58 8.42
C PRO A 578 10.10 -1.63 9.90
N GLU A 579 9.51 -0.53 10.39
CA GLU A 579 9.21 -0.35 11.82
C GLU A 579 7.72 -0.54 12.18
N LEU A 580 6.85 -0.74 11.18
CA LEU A 580 5.40 -0.99 11.34
C LEU A 580 5.02 -2.42 10.94
#